data_AF-A0A3S0QHY4-F1
#
_entry.id   AF-A0A3S0QHY4-F1
#
_cell.length_a   1.000
_cell.length_b   1.000
_cell.length_c   1.000
_cell.angle_alpha   90.00
_cell.angle_beta   90.00
_cell.angle_gamma   90.00
#
_symmetry.space_group_name_H-M   'P 1'
#
loop_
_entity.id
_entity.type
_entity.pdbx_description
1 polymer ?
#
loop_
_entity_poly.entity_id
_entity_poly.type
_entity_poly.pdbx_seq_one_letter_code
_entity_poly.pdbx_strand_id
1 'polypeptide(L)'
;MKKNTILLSMFLIGVNAFGQVGINTANPHPSASLELASTNKALYLNRVASTTVINNPQSGMIIYDLTDKCIKAYQGSPAGWSGCIAGSSGLTGSVMNLNCAGAYFTPSFATVGQAYTGNLTVPYSGGNGGIYPSQTFTVNGLTFNLPMGVFATGDGNVVYTVTGTPATAGTTSVNVTIGGQSCSGANAISLTVNPATGNPGAYCPNRYTGTEQPLLGSFGI
;
A
#
# COMPACT_ATOMS: atom_id res chain seq x y z
N MET A 1 37.22 54.87 64.16
CA MET A 1 35.84 54.54 63.74
C MET A 1 35.69 54.74 62.24
N LYS A 2 35.52 53.69 61.45
CA LYS A 2 34.41 53.48 60.50
C LYS A 2 34.77 52.33 59.54
N LYS A 3 33.89 51.34 59.60
CA LYS A 3 33.91 49.99 59.05
C LYS A 3 33.80 50.06 57.52
N ASN A 4 34.87 49.70 56.81
CA ASN A 4 34.85 49.61 55.35
C ASN A 4 34.17 48.29 54.95
N THR A 5 32.83 48.32 54.87
CA THR A 5 32.01 47.15 54.51
C THR A 5 31.82 47.16 52.99
N ILE A 6 32.86 46.75 52.24
CA ILE A 6 32.73 46.49 50.82
C ILE A 6 32.59 44.98 50.62
N LEU A 7 31.35 44.61 50.25
CA LEU A 7 31.02 43.62 49.22
C LEU A 7 31.52 42.18 49.43
N LEU A 8 30.72 41.37 50.13
CA LEU A 8 30.73 39.92 49.95
C LEU A 8 29.29 39.38 49.82
N SER A 9 28.58 39.87 48.80
CA SER A 9 27.40 39.22 48.24
C SER A 9 27.87 38.34 47.08
N MET A 10 28.54 37.23 47.42
CA MET A 10 28.86 36.21 46.42
C MET A 10 27.57 35.41 46.18
N PHE A 11 26.77 35.94 45.27
CA PHE A 11 25.53 35.38 44.77
C PHE A 11 25.81 33.96 44.23
N LEU A 12 25.28 32.93 44.92
CA LEU A 12 25.26 31.55 44.45
C LEU A 12 24.37 31.46 43.20
N ILE A 13 24.94 31.74 42.03
CA ILE A 13 24.33 31.39 40.75
C ILE A 13 24.54 29.90 40.56
N GLY A 14 23.56 29.10 41.02
CA GLY A 14 23.46 27.70 40.62
C GLY A 14 23.12 27.64 39.13
N VAL A 15 24.11 27.36 38.28
CA VAL A 15 23.86 27.07 36.86
C VAL A 15 23.40 25.62 36.74
N ASN A 16 22.15 25.42 36.33
CA ASN A 16 21.68 24.10 35.92
C ASN A 16 22.19 23.86 34.49
N ALA A 17 23.22 23.03 34.35
CA ALA A 17 23.65 22.55 33.04
C ALA A 17 22.82 21.31 32.68
N PHE A 18 22.07 21.38 31.58
CA PHE A 18 21.36 20.21 31.04
C PHE A 18 22.36 19.29 30.30
N GLY A 19 22.27 17.98 30.52
CA GLY A 19 23.20 16.97 29.98
C GLY A 19 22.90 16.49 28.55
N GLN A 20 22.22 17.29 27.73
CA GLN A 20 21.89 16.91 26.36
C GLN A 20 23.13 16.86 25.46
N VAL A 21 23.22 15.86 24.60
CA VAL A 21 24.33 15.70 23.65
C VAL A 21 23.90 16.18 22.27
N GLY A 22 24.51 17.26 21.79
CA GLY A 22 24.41 17.71 20.40
C GLY A 22 25.61 17.27 19.60
N ILE A 23 25.40 16.60 18.48
CA ILE A 23 26.45 16.37 17.47
C ILE A 23 26.13 17.24 16.26
N ASN A 24 27.04 18.17 15.95
CA ASN A 24 26.89 19.18 14.90
C ASN A 24 25.77 20.21 15.14
N THR A 25 25.35 20.43 16.40
CA THR A 25 24.48 21.54 16.82
C THR A 25 24.92 22.06 18.18
N ALA A 26 24.99 23.38 18.33
CA ALA A 26 25.32 24.03 19.60
C ALA A 26 24.10 24.19 20.52
N ASN A 27 22.89 24.08 19.96
CA ASN A 27 21.62 24.22 20.68
C ASN A 27 20.74 23.01 20.37
N PRO A 28 20.99 21.83 20.99
CA PRO A 28 20.12 20.68 20.84
C PRO A 28 18.70 21.03 21.29
N HIS A 29 17.71 20.48 20.62
CA HIS A 29 16.31 20.66 20.95
C HIS A 29 16.06 20.33 22.43
N PRO A 30 15.30 21.14 23.19
CA PRO A 30 15.10 20.94 24.63
C PRO A 30 14.50 19.58 25.02
N SER A 31 13.79 18.94 24.09
CA SER A 31 13.21 17.60 24.29
C SER A 31 14.13 16.45 23.84
N ALA A 32 15.37 16.73 23.41
CA ALA A 32 16.29 15.71 22.91
C ALA A 32 17.39 15.42 23.94
N SER A 33 17.54 14.14 24.30
CA SER A 33 18.73 13.68 25.04
C SER A 33 19.95 13.54 24.12
N LEU A 34 19.74 13.25 22.82
CA LEU A 34 20.75 13.20 21.77
C LEU A 34 20.16 13.77 20.47
N GLU A 35 20.86 14.72 19.85
CA GLU A 35 20.50 15.26 18.53
C GLU A 35 21.68 15.15 17.55
N LEU A 36 21.40 14.66 16.34
CA LEU A 36 22.35 14.55 15.23
C LEU A 36 21.94 15.53 14.12
N ALA A 37 22.61 16.67 14.02
CA ALA A 37 22.21 17.76 13.10
C ALA A 37 23.07 17.85 11.83
N SER A 38 23.72 16.76 11.43
CA SER A 38 24.45 16.73 10.15
C SER A 38 23.50 16.60 8.97
N THR A 39 23.69 17.39 7.91
CA THR A 39 22.85 17.35 6.70
C THR A 39 23.22 16.25 5.70
N ASN A 40 24.36 15.59 5.90
CA ASN A 40 24.91 14.59 4.99
C ASN A 40 25.51 13.36 5.69
N LYS A 41 25.16 13.13 6.96
CA LYS A 41 25.60 11.96 7.73
C LYS A 41 24.39 11.34 8.43
N ALA A 42 24.53 10.08 8.80
CA ALA A 42 23.49 9.33 9.50
C ALA A 42 24.07 8.60 10.71
N LEU A 43 23.19 8.13 11.58
CA LEU A 43 23.55 7.21 12.65
C LEU A 43 23.93 5.85 12.04
N TYR A 44 25.19 5.45 12.22
CA TYR A 44 25.65 4.13 11.81
C TYR A 44 25.39 3.14 12.96
N LEU A 45 24.28 2.42 12.85
CA LEU A 45 23.85 1.46 13.87
C LEU A 45 24.80 0.26 13.98
N ASN A 46 24.79 -0.37 15.16
CA ASN A 46 25.47 -1.64 15.35
C ASN A 46 24.85 -2.70 14.42
N ARG A 47 25.69 -3.26 13.56
CA ARG A 47 25.30 -4.33 12.63
C ARG A 47 25.57 -5.68 13.26
N VAL A 48 24.52 -6.46 13.44
CA VAL A 48 24.60 -7.79 14.07
C VAL A 48 24.19 -8.84 13.06
N ALA A 49 24.81 -10.03 13.15
CA ALA A 49 24.52 -11.12 12.21
C ALA A 49 23.03 -11.48 12.20
N SER A 50 22.43 -11.59 13.39
CA SER A 50 21.01 -11.81 13.64
C SER A 50 20.68 -11.34 15.06
N THR A 51 19.40 -11.35 15.43
CA THR A 51 18.97 -11.05 16.81
C THR A 51 19.47 -12.04 17.86
N THR A 52 19.88 -13.25 17.47
CA THR A 52 20.26 -14.33 18.40
C THR A 52 21.64 -14.13 19.02
N VAL A 53 22.47 -13.23 18.46
CA VAL A 53 23.81 -12.94 19.00
C VAL A 53 23.78 -11.99 20.21
N ILE A 54 22.63 -11.39 20.51
CA ILE A 54 22.46 -10.43 21.59
C ILE A 54 21.87 -11.15 22.81
N ASN A 55 22.71 -11.39 23.81
CA ASN A 55 22.29 -11.98 25.08
C ASN A 55 21.65 -10.90 25.98
N ASN A 56 20.57 -11.26 26.68
CA ASN A 56 19.85 -10.38 27.62
C ASN A 56 19.42 -9.01 27.05
N PRO A 57 18.70 -8.97 25.91
CA PRO A 57 18.27 -7.72 25.30
C PRO A 57 17.33 -6.92 26.22
N GLN A 58 17.45 -5.60 26.18
CA GLN A 58 16.64 -4.66 26.98
C GLN A 58 15.71 -3.83 26.09
N SER A 59 14.57 -3.44 26.65
CA SER A 59 13.58 -2.62 25.95
C SER A 59 14.21 -1.32 25.45
N GLY A 60 13.99 -0.98 24.17
CA GLY A 60 14.52 0.23 23.54
C GLY A 60 15.89 0.07 22.87
N MET A 61 16.51 -1.12 22.90
CA MET A 61 17.68 -1.40 22.06
C MET A 61 17.32 -1.34 20.57
N ILE A 62 18.17 -0.73 19.74
CA ILE A 62 18.02 -0.61 18.28
C ILE A 62 19.25 -1.18 17.58
N ILE A 63 19.04 -2.01 16.56
CA ILE A 63 20.11 -2.67 15.79
C ILE A 63 19.81 -2.63 14.29
N TYR A 64 20.84 -2.88 13.48
CA TYR A 64 20.69 -3.29 12.09
C TYR A 64 20.99 -4.80 11.98
N ASP A 65 19.97 -5.60 11.66
CA ASP A 65 20.07 -7.05 11.47
C ASP A 65 20.59 -7.36 10.05
N LEU A 66 21.70 -8.09 9.96
CA LEU A 66 22.33 -8.46 8.70
C LEU A 66 21.68 -9.68 8.02
N THR A 67 20.86 -10.46 8.71
CA THR A 67 20.07 -11.54 8.11
C THR A 67 18.89 -10.93 7.37
N ASP A 68 18.10 -10.11 8.07
CA ASP A 68 16.88 -9.51 7.52
C ASP A 68 17.12 -8.16 6.81
N LYS A 69 18.36 -7.68 6.81
CA LYS A 69 18.81 -6.40 6.20
C LYS A 69 18.00 -5.20 6.66
N CYS A 70 17.67 -5.14 7.94
CA CYS A 70 16.75 -4.13 8.46
C CYS A 70 17.01 -3.65 9.89
N ILE A 71 16.42 -2.50 10.21
CA ILE A 71 16.40 -2.00 11.59
C ILE A 71 15.36 -2.78 12.40
N LYS A 72 15.77 -3.26 13.58
CA LYS A 72 14.90 -3.87 14.60
C LYS A 72 15.10 -3.17 15.93
N ALA A 73 14.04 -3.10 16.73
CA ALA A 73 14.12 -2.69 18.12
C ALA A 73 13.57 -3.78 19.04
N TYR A 74 14.16 -3.90 20.22
CA TYR A 74 13.68 -4.85 21.21
C TYR A 74 12.55 -4.24 22.05
N GLN A 75 11.42 -4.95 22.11
CA GLN A 75 10.27 -4.62 22.94
C GLN A 75 10.35 -5.43 24.22
N GLY A 76 10.12 -4.79 25.37
CA GLY A 76 10.12 -5.47 26.66
C GLY A 76 8.79 -6.15 27.02
N SER A 77 7.69 -5.81 26.35
CA SER A 77 6.35 -6.36 26.65
C SER A 77 5.42 -6.32 25.41
N PRO A 78 5.11 -7.46 24.78
CA PRO A 78 5.74 -8.77 25.01
C PRO A 78 7.24 -8.71 24.67
N ALA A 79 8.04 -9.47 25.42
CA ALA A 79 9.49 -9.54 25.22
C ALA A 79 9.81 -10.11 23.84
N GLY A 80 10.46 -9.32 22.99
CA GLY A 80 10.81 -9.77 21.65
C GLY A 80 11.39 -8.67 20.79
N TRP A 81 12.18 -9.07 19.79
CA TRP A 81 12.56 -8.16 18.72
C TRP A 81 11.33 -7.86 17.86
N SER A 82 11.18 -6.59 17.49
CA SER A 82 10.22 -6.18 16.49
C SER A 82 10.50 -6.91 15.17
N GLY A 83 9.50 -6.94 14.30
CA GLY A 83 9.76 -7.04 12.87
C GLY A 83 10.63 -5.88 12.38
N CYS A 84 10.85 -5.84 11.07
CA CYS A 84 11.62 -4.75 10.47
C CYS A 84 10.91 -3.39 10.63
N ILE A 85 11.42 -2.52 11.52
CA ILE A 85 10.90 -1.16 11.78
C ILE A 85 11.14 -0.24 10.59
N ALA A 86 12.25 -0.48 9.88
CA ALA A 86 12.62 0.23 8.65
C ALA A 86 13.24 -0.72 7.62
N GLY A 87 12.81 -1.98 7.60
CA GLY A 87 13.24 -3.00 6.62
C GLY A 87 12.21 -3.42 5.62
N SER A 88 11.08 -2.73 5.61
CA SER A 88 10.14 -2.82 4.51
C SER A 88 10.50 -1.82 3.39
N SER A 89 11.80 -1.47 3.28
CA SER A 89 12.21 -0.15 2.79
C SER A 89 13.60 -0.12 2.14
N GLY A 90 14.26 -1.27 1.94
CA GLY A 90 15.65 -1.32 1.48
C GLY A 90 15.84 -1.26 -0.04
N LEU A 91 14.82 -1.67 -0.81
CA LEU A 91 14.77 -1.50 -2.25
C LEU A 91 13.31 -1.21 -2.60
N THR A 92 13.05 -0.11 -3.33
CA THR A 92 11.82 -0.02 -4.11
C THR A 92 11.73 -1.32 -4.92
N GLY A 93 10.65 -2.06 -4.71
CA GLY A 93 10.39 -3.27 -5.44
C GLY A 93 10.40 -2.96 -6.91
N SER A 94 11.21 -3.70 -7.66
CA SER A 94 11.22 -3.64 -9.12
C SER A 94 11.12 -5.05 -9.67
N VAL A 95 10.51 -5.13 -10.85
CA VAL A 95 10.43 -6.36 -11.65
C VAL A 95 11.03 -6.07 -13.01
N MET A 96 11.67 -7.06 -13.62
CA MET A 96 12.21 -6.92 -14.97
C MET A 96 11.10 -6.84 -15.99
N ASN A 97 10.02 -7.62 -15.81
CA ASN A 97 8.87 -7.63 -16.70
C ASN A 97 7.58 -7.92 -15.94
N LEU A 98 6.51 -7.22 -16.32
CA LEU A 98 5.15 -7.51 -15.87
C LEU A 98 4.42 -8.24 -17.00
N ASN A 99 4.00 -9.48 -16.75
CA ASN A 99 3.37 -10.31 -17.78
C ASN A 99 1.87 -10.00 -17.90
N CYS A 100 1.55 -8.91 -18.62
CA CYS A 100 0.18 -8.47 -18.84
C CYS A 100 -0.65 -9.50 -19.62
N ALA A 101 -0.04 -10.19 -20.59
CA ALA A 101 -0.71 -11.20 -21.40
C ALA A 101 -1.05 -12.47 -20.62
N GLY A 102 -0.26 -12.80 -19.59
CA GLY A 102 -0.51 -13.91 -18.67
C GLY A 102 -1.37 -13.52 -17.46
N ALA A 103 -1.82 -12.27 -17.35
CA ALA A 103 -2.68 -11.85 -16.26
C ALA A 103 -4.10 -12.41 -16.43
N TYR A 104 -4.73 -12.81 -15.34
CA TYR A 104 -6.05 -13.44 -15.38
C TYR A 104 -6.90 -13.09 -14.15
N PHE A 105 -8.21 -13.14 -14.36
CA PHE A 105 -9.21 -12.97 -13.32
C PHE A 105 -9.75 -14.30 -12.83
N THR A 106 -10.16 -14.36 -11.58
CA THR A 106 -10.91 -15.48 -11.00
C THR A 106 -12.01 -14.91 -10.12
N PRO A 107 -13.28 -14.97 -10.52
CA PRO A 107 -13.84 -15.52 -11.79
C PRO A 107 -13.37 -14.80 -13.06
N SER A 108 -13.38 -15.48 -14.22
CA SER A 108 -12.84 -14.92 -15.49
C SER A 108 -13.74 -13.89 -16.19
N PHE A 109 -14.98 -13.71 -15.71
CA PHE A 109 -15.94 -12.75 -16.21
C PHE A 109 -16.78 -12.18 -15.07
N ALA A 110 -17.38 -11.02 -15.31
CA ALA A 110 -18.39 -10.42 -14.45
C ALA A 110 -19.70 -10.21 -15.22
N THR A 111 -20.78 -9.83 -14.53
CA THR A 111 -22.07 -9.52 -15.16
C THR A 111 -22.54 -8.15 -14.67
N VAL A 112 -23.05 -7.31 -15.56
CA VAL A 112 -23.56 -5.97 -15.19
C VAL A 112 -24.62 -6.08 -14.10
N GLY A 113 -24.51 -5.21 -13.10
CA GLY A 113 -25.48 -5.11 -12.00
C GLY A 113 -25.39 -6.26 -10.99
N GLN A 114 -24.49 -7.24 -11.18
CA GLN A 114 -24.26 -8.32 -10.23
C GLN A 114 -23.00 -8.07 -9.41
N ALA A 115 -23.04 -8.40 -8.12
CA ALA A 115 -21.86 -8.31 -7.26
C ALA A 115 -20.78 -9.26 -7.76
N TYR A 116 -19.57 -8.74 -7.92
CA TYR A 116 -18.37 -9.48 -8.26
C TYR A 116 -17.45 -9.49 -7.06
N THR A 117 -16.96 -10.69 -6.70
CA THR A 117 -15.93 -10.90 -5.69
C THR A 117 -14.95 -11.92 -6.25
N GLY A 118 -13.70 -11.52 -6.41
CA GLY A 118 -12.68 -12.35 -7.01
C GLY A 118 -11.30 -11.71 -6.94
N ASN A 119 -10.37 -12.28 -7.70
CA ASN A 119 -8.99 -11.83 -7.73
C ASN A 119 -8.56 -11.50 -9.16
N LEU A 120 -7.67 -10.52 -9.30
CA LEU A 120 -6.84 -10.32 -10.48
C LEU A 120 -5.42 -10.75 -10.14
N THR A 121 -4.90 -11.75 -10.84
CA THR A 121 -3.51 -12.21 -10.70
C THR A 121 -2.68 -11.71 -11.87
N VAL A 122 -1.58 -11.03 -11.57
CA VAL A 122 -0.65 -10.49 -12.55
C VAL A 122 0.74 -11.12 -12.32
N PRO A 123 1.16 -12.05 -13.18
CA PRO A 123 2.50 -12.64 -13.10
C PRO A 123 3.58 -11.62 -13.45
N TYR A 124 4.75 -11.76 -12.85
CA TYR A 124 5.95 -10.98 -13.17
C TYR A 124 7.19 -11.88 -13.18
N SER A 125 8.26 -11.38 -13.80
CA SER A 125 9.58 -11.99 -13.74
C SER A 125 10.65 -11.02 -13.26
N GLY A 126 11.72 -11.58 -12.69
CA GLY A 126 12.88 -10.79 -12.27
C GLY A 126 12.64 -9.81 -11.13
N GLY A 127 11.77 -10.16 -10.18
CA GLY A 127 11.59 -9.43 -8.95
C GLY A 127 12.89 -9.36 -8.15
N ASN A 128 13.13 -8.21 -7.53
CA ASN A 128 14.38 -7.92 -6.81
C ASN A 128 14.31 -8.15 -5.29
N GLY A 129 13.24 -8.77 -4.76
CA GLY A 129 13.03 -8.88 -3.31
C GLY A 129 12.57 -7.58 -2.64
N GLY A 130 12.32 -6.52 -3.41
CA GLY A 130 11.94 -5.20 -2.88
C GLY A 130 10.44 -5.03 -2.67
N ILE A 131 10.07 -3.92 -2.06
CA ILE A 131 8.70 -3.66 -1.56
C ILE A 131 7.86 -2.95 -2.61
N TYR A 132 6.61 -3.38 -2.76
CA TYR A 132 5.60 -2.58 -3.44
C TYR A 132 4.59 -2.02 -2.42
N PRO A 133 4.20 -0.73 -2.56
CA PRO A 133 3.23 -0.11 -1.66
C PRO A 133 1.83 -0.70 -1.89
N SER A 134 0.93 -0.49 -0.93
CA SER A 134 -0.48 -0.78 -1.17
C SER A 134 -1.03 0.10 -2.29
N GLN A 135 -1.98 -0.43 -3.05
CA GLN A 135 -2.67 0.29 -4.12
C GLN A 135 -4.17 0.04 -4.04
N THR A 136 -4.94 1.07 -4.36
CA THR A 136 -6.39 0.95 -4.52
C THR A 136 -6.87 1.84 -5.65
N PHE A 137 -7.74 1.33 -6.51
CA PHE A 137 -8.36 2.07 -7.61
C PHE A 137 -9.66 1.40 -8.06
N THR A 138 -10.48 2.11 -8.82
CA THR A 138 -11.78 1.62 -9.30
C THR A 138 -11.89 1.74 -10.81
N VAL A 139 -12.39 0.70 -11.48
CA VAL A 139 -12.67 0.68 -12.92
C VAL A 139 -14.04 0.01 -13.15
N ASN A 140 -14.93 0.68 -13.90
CA ASN A 140 -16.27 0.17 -14.21
C ASN A 140 -17.06 -0.30 -12.96
N GLY A 141 -16.92 0.36 -11.80
CA GLY A 141 -17.61 -0.04 -10.57
C GLY A 141 -16.98 -1.23 -9.82
N LEU A 142 -15.85 -1.76 -10.31
CA LEU A 142 -15.02 -2.75 -9.62
C LEU A 142 -13.84 -2.05 -8.95
N THR A 143 -13.65 -2.31 -7.66
CA THR A 143 -12.55 -1.81 -6.84
C THR A 143 -11.47 -2.88 -6.73
N PHE A 144 -10.25 -2.48 -7.04
CA PHE A 144 -9.05 -3.30 -7.01
C PHE A 144 -8.23 -2.88 -5.80
N ASN A 145 -7.93 -3.82 -4.92
CA ASN A 145 -7.14 -3.58 -3.72
C ASN A 145 -5.93 -4.51 -3.69
N LEU A 146 -4.74 -3.91 -3.65
CA LEU A 146 -3.48 -4.60 -3.42
C LEU A 146 -2.94 -4.15 -2.05
N PRO A 147 -2.86 -5.05 -1.06
CA PRO A 147 -2.14 -4.78 0.18
C PRO A 147 -0.65 -4.52 -0.09
N MET A 148 0.03 -3.82 0.82
CA MET A 148 1.48 -3.72 0.73
C MET A 148 2.12 -5.11 0.75
N GLY A 149 3.21 -5.29 0.01
CA GLY A 149 3.88 -6.57 -0.08
C GLY A 149 5.30 -6.46 -0.60
N VAL A 150 5.90 -7.62 -0.85
CA VAL A 150 7.29 -7.77 -1.27
C VAL A 150 7.29 -8.63 -2.54
N PHE A 151 8.02 -8.20 -3.57
CA PHE A 151 8.27 -9.06 -4.72
C PHE A 151 9.15 -10.23 -4.32
N ALA A 152 8.86 -11.43 -4.83
CA ALA A 152 9.78 -12.54 -4.74
C ALA A 152 11.09 -12.19 -5.46
N THR A 153 12.20 -12.81 -5.06
CA THR A 153 13.43 -12.77 -5.86
C THR A 153 13.26 -13.74 -7.03
N GLY A 154 13.28 -13.23 -8.26
CA GLY A 154 12.94 -14.01 -9.47
C GLY A 154 11.47 -13.87 -9.85
N ASP A 155 10.82 -14.96 -10.22
CA ASP A 155 9.46 -14.93 -10.76
C ASP A 155 8.39 -15.02 -9.65
N GLY A 156 7.23 -14.41 -9.89
CA GLY A 156 6.15 -14.42 -8.91
C GLY A 156 4.87 -13.78 -9.42
N ASN A 157 3.92 -13.54 -8.50
CA ASN A 157 2.61 -12.98 -8.82
C ASN A 157 2.27 -11.81 -7.89
N VAL A 158 1.63 -10.78 -8.46
CA VAL A 158 0.90 -9.77 -7.70
C VAL A 158 -0.58 -10.10 -7.77
N VAL A 159 -1.26 -10.13 -6.63
CA VAL A 159 -2.67 -10.51 -6.55
C VAL A 159 -3.49 -9.36 -5.97
N TYR A 160 -4.37 -8.79 -6.80
CA TYR A 160 -5.34 -7.80 -6.37
C TYR A 160 -6.63 -8.52 -5.95
N THR A 161 -7.19 -8.13 -4.81
CA THR A 161 -8.58 -8.46 -4.46
C THR A 161 -9.49 -7.49 -5.21
N VAL A 162 -10.51 -8.03 -5.87
CA VAL A 162 -11.43 -7.28 -6.73
C VAL A 162 -12.85 -7.47 -6.23
N THR A 163 -13.50 -6.37 -5.87
CA THR A 163 -14.89 -6.37 -5.37
C THR A 163 -15.69 -5.24 -5.98
N GLY A 164 -17.00 -5.40 -6.11
CA GLY A 164 -17.90 -4.32 -6.55
C GLY A 164 -18.99 -4.81 -7.47
N THR A 165 -19.61 -3.89 -8.20
CA THR A 165 -20.71 -4.19 -9.12
C THR A 165 -20.45 -3.49 -10.46
N PRO A 166 -20.25 -4.24 -11.56
CA PRO A 166 -19.97 -3.65 -12.86
C PRO A 166 -21.11 -2.75 -13.36
N ALA A 167 -20.77 -1.55 -13.81
CA ALA A 167 -21.77 -0.56 -14.26
C ALA A 167 -22.18 -0.74 -15.73
N THR A 168 -21.25 -1.18 -16.59
CA THR A 168 -21.48 -1.29 -18.04
C THR A 168 -20.94 -2.61 -18.59
N ALA A 169 -21.63 -3.17 -19.59
CA ALA A 169 -21.24 -4.41 -20.26
C ALA A 169 -20.14 -4.16 -21.28
N GLY A 170 -19.45 -5.22 -21.69
CA GLY A 170 -18.36 -5.19 -22.66
C GLY A 170 -17.00 -5.40 -22.01
N THR A 171 -15.94 -5.04 -22.74
CA THR A 171 -14.56 -5.25 -22.29
C THR A 171 -14.12 -4.11 -21.37
N THR A 172 -13.86 -4.44 -20.11
CA THR A 172 -13.29 -3.50 -19.14
C THR A 172 -11.77 -3.58 -19.18
N SER A 173 -11.11 -2.47 -19.53
CA SER A 173 -9.64 -2.38 -19.56
C SER A 173 -9.10 -1.89 -18.22
N VAL A 174 -8.19 -2.65 -17.62
CA VAL A 174 -7.60 -2.39 -16.30
C VAL A 174 -6.12 -2.06 -16.47
N ASN A 175 -5.75 -0.84 -16.07
CA ASN A 175 -4.38 -0.38 -16.08
C ASN A 175 -3.71 -0.69 -14.74
N VAL A 176 -2.57 -1.38 -14.77
CA VAL A 176 -1.79 -1.72 -13.57
C VAL A 176 -0.39 -1.15 -13.73
N THR A 177 0.12 -0.44 -12.72
CA THR A 177 1.50 0.07 -12.69
C THR A 177 2.14 -0.29 -11.37
N ILE A 178 3.16 -1.14 -11.41
CA ILE A 178 3.85 -1.64 -10.22
C ILE A 178 5.26 -2.11 -10.58
N GLY A 179 6.20 -2.00 -9.64
CA GLY A 179 7.55 -2.53 -9.83
C GLY A 179 8.35 -1.85 -10.96
N GLY A 180 8.02 -0.60 -11.31
CA GLY A 180 8.62 0.11 -12.44
C GLY A 180 8.10 -0.30 -13.82
N GLN A 181 7.12 -1.21 -13.89
CA GLN A 181 6.49 -1.69 -15.12
C GLN A 181 5.00 -1.34 -15.17
N SER A 182 4.39 -1.41 -16.35
CA SER A 182 2.97 -1.10 -16.52
C SER A 182 2.27 -1.97 -17.55
N CYS A 183 1.07 -2.45 -17.21
CA CYS A 183 0.06 -2.95 -18.14
C CYS A 183 -0.90 -1.80 -18.44
N SER A 184 -0.75 -1.15 -19.59
CA SER A 184 -1.56 0.01 -19.98
C SER A 184 -1.75 0.11 -21.49
N GLY A 185 -2.72 0.92 -21.93
CA GLY A 185 -3.01 1.11 -23.35
C GLY A 185 -3.38 -0.21 -24.02
N ALA A 186 -2.71 -0.54 -25.13
CA ALA A 186 -2.94 -1.79 -25.86
C ALA A 186 -2.58 -3.06 -25.04
N ASN A 187 -1.75 -2.93 -24.00
CA ASN A 187 -1.36 -4.02 -23.11
C ASN A 187 -2.14 -4.02 -21.78
N ALA A 188 -3.23 -3.25 -21.69
CA ALA A 188 -4.10 -3.26 -20.51
C ALA A 188 -4.74 -4.63 -20.31
N ILE A 189 -4.96 -5.00 -19.05
CA ILE A 189 -5.54 -6.30 -18.70
C ILE A 189 -7.05 -6.20 -18.89
N SER A 190 -7.65 -7.15 -19.60
CA SER A 190 -9.07 -7.11 -19.94
C SER A 190 -9.91 -8.04 -19.08
N LEU A 191 -11.02 -7.54 -18.54
CA LEU A 191 -12.11 -8.34 -17.97
C LEU A 191 -13.33 -8.27 -18.88
N THR A 192 -13.94 -9.42 -19.18
CA THR A 192 -15.22 -9.47 -19.88
C THR A 192 -16.36 -9.24 -18.91
N VAL A 193 -17.19 -8.24 -19.16
CA VAL A 193 -18.42 -7.98 -18.42
C VAL A 193 -19.61 -8.32 -19.31
N ASN A 194 -20.31 -9.38 -18.96
CA ASN A 194 -21.51 -9.82 -19.67
C ASN A 194 -22.66 -8.83 -19.44
N PRO A 195 -23.55 -8.63 -20.43
CA PRO A 195 -24.80 -7.93 -20.22
C PRO A 195 -25.57 -8.55 -19.06
N ALA A 196 -26.36 -7.74 -18.36
CA ALA A 196 -27.34 -8.29 -17.44
C ALA A 196 -28.16 -9.34 -18.19
N THR A 197 -28.26 -10.55 -17.64
CA THR A 197 -29.12 -11.57 -18.22
C THR A 197 -30.54 -11.03 -18.20
N GLY A 198 -31.04 -10.60 -19.36
CA GLY A 198 -32.45 -10.28 -19.51
C GLY A 198 -33.24 -11.50 -19.06
N ASN A 199 -34.25 -11.30 -18.23
CA ASN A 199 -35.21 -12.36 -17.94
C ASN A 199 -35.69 -12.93 -19.30
N PRO A 200 -35.51 -14.23 -19.61
CA PRO A 200 -35.93 -14.80 -20.89
C PRO A 200 -37.45 -14.75 -21.15
N GLY A 201 -38.24 -14.13 -20.26
CA GLY A 201 -39.70 -14.10 -20.31
C GLY A 201 -40.36 -12.74 -20.50
N ALA A 202 -39.63 -11.63 -20.71
CA ALA A 202 -40.27 -10.33 -20.96
C ALA A 202 -40.47 -10.08 -22.47
N TYR A 203 -41.30 -10.90 -23.12
CA TYR A 203 -41.99 -10.44 -24.33
C TYR A 203 -43.02 -9.40 -23.86
N CYS A 204 -42.70 -8.12 -24.00
CA CYS A 204 -43.72 -7.08 -23.93
C CYS A 204 -44.59 -7.23 -25.20
N PRO A 205 -45.87 -7.62 -25.11
CA PRO A 205 -46.73 -7.56 -26.28
C PRO A 205 -46.94 -6.08 -26.59
N ASN A 206 -46.43 -5.62 -27.73
CA ASN A 206 -46.77 -4.29 -28.22
C ASN A 206 -48.29 -4.17 -28.29
N ARG A 207 -48.82 -3.21 -27.54
CA ARG A 207 -50.17 -2.68 -27.70
C ARG A 207 -50.30 -2.20 -29.14
N TYR A 208 -51.12 -2.89 -29.93
CA TYR A 208 -51.69 -2.30 -31.12
C TYR A 208 -52.56 -1.11 -30.66
N THR A 209 -52.03 0.09 -30.85
CA THR A 209 -52.83 1.32 -30.87
C THR A 209 -53.42 1.43 -32.27
N GLY A 210 -54.35 0.55 -32.59
CA GLY A 210 -55.20 0.62 -33.77
C GLY A 210 -56.59 1.01 -33.32
N THR A 211 -56.98 2.24 -33.63
CA THR A 211 -58.34 2.78 -33.46
C THR A 211 -59.36 1.85 -34.11
N GLU A 212 -60.39 1.48 -33.35
CA GLU A 212 -61.59 0.85 -33.88
C GLU A 212 -62.19 1.74 -34.99
N GLN A 213 -62.47 1.15 -36.14
CA GLN A 213 -63.37 1.72 -37.14
C GLN A 213 -64.41 0.64 -37.47
N PRO A 214 -65.71 0.86 -37.17
CA PRO A 214 -66.75 -0.08 -37.55
C PRO A 214 -67.22 0.27 -38.96
N LEU A 215 -67.13 -0.66 -39.91
CA LEU A 215 -67.88 -0.57 -41.16
C LEU A 215 -68.57 -1.91 -41.46
N LEU A 216 -69.88 -1.87 -41.27
CA LEU A 216 -70.88 -2.76 -41.87
C LEU A 216 -70.68 -2.86 -43.39
N GLY A 217 -70.87 -4.05 -43.96
CA GLY A 217 -70.91 -4.20 -45.41
C GLY A 217 -71.04 -5.62 -45.97
N SER A 218 -72.28 -6.13 -46.00
CA SER A 218 -72.89 -7.02 -47.00
C SER A 218 -72.31 -8.42 -47.29
N PHE A 219 -73.17 -9.41 -47.02
CA PHE A 219 -73.25 -10.71 -47.69
C PHE A 219 -73.73 -10.56 -49.15
N GLY A 220 -73.40 -11.56 -49.99
CA GLY A 220 -73.87 -11.81 -51.36
C GLY A 220 -72.70 -11.82 -52.35
N ILE A 221 -72.41 -12.86 -53.15
CA ILE A 221 -73.15 -14.03 -53.64
C ILE A 221 -72.13 -15.17 -53.80
#